data_AF-A0AB33BE52-F1
#
_entry.id   AF-A0AB33BE52-F1
#
_cell.length_a   1.000
_cell.length_b   1.000
_cell.length_c   1.000
_cell.angle_alpha   90.00
_cell.angle_beta   90.00
_cell.angle_gamma   90.00
#
_symmetry.space_group_name_H-M   'P 1'
#
loop_
_entity.id
_entity.type
_entity.pdbx_description
1 polymer ?
#
loop_
_entity_poly.entity_id
_entity_poly.type
_entity_poly.pdbx_seq_one_letter_code
_entity_poly.pdbx_strand_id
1 'polypeptide(L)'
;MTNSALNLSERQQAVLQTVIEINKEGKQPYTWQVVSRMAAKGHQITEKQCAYDLGVIIRTKGTDVFSAKFDSNPKVWIYEEPKGAA
;
A
#
# COMPACT_ATOMS: atom_id res chain seq x y z
N MET A 1 -3.09 14.19 -7.32
CA MET A 1 -4.52 14.33 -6.99
C MET A 1 -4.81 13.39 -5.84
N THR A 2 -5.12 13.90 -4.65
CA THR A 2 -5.56 13.08 -3.52
C THR A 2 -6.95 12.55 -3.85
N ASN A 3 -7.11 11.24 -3.93
CA ASN A 3 -8.42 10.60 -4.10
C ASN A 3 -9.23 10.76 -2.80
N SER A 4 -9.81 11.94 -2.60
CA SER A 4 -10.66 12.29 -1.44
C SER A 4 -11.94 11.45 -1.33
N ALA A 5 -12.18 10.54 -2.27
CA ALA A 5 -13.28 9.58 -2.24
C ALA A 5 -13.04 8.38 -1.31
N LEU A 6 -11.78 8.06 -1.00
CA LEU A 6 -11.44 6.94 -0.13
C LEU A 6 -11.42 7.42 1.33
N ASN A 7 -12.18 6.76 2.20
CA ASN A 7 -12.18 7.02 3.64
C ASN A 7 -10.87 6.53 4.29
N LEU A 8 -9.79 7.25 4.00
CA LEU A 8 -8.42 6.98 4.45
C LEU A 8 -7.83 8.28 4.98
N SER A 9 -7.11 8.18 6.10
CA SER A 9 -6.27 9.29 6.59
C SER A 9 -5.15 9.62 5.60
N GLU A 10 -4.58 10.82 5.70
CA GLU A 10 -3.46 11.25 4.85
C GLU A 10 -2.28 10.26 4.86
N ARG A 11 -1.95 9.72 6.05
CA ARG A 11 -0.91 8.70 6.20
C ARG A 11 -1.26 7.42 5.44
N GLN A 12 -2.51 6.96 5.54
CA GLN A 12 -2.97 5.76 4.82
C GLN A 12 -3.01 5.99 3.32
N GLN A 13 -3.36 7.19 2.86
CA GLN A 13 -3.27 7.56 1.44
C GLN A 13 -1.81 7.51 0.95
N ALA A 14 -0.86 8.02 1.74
CA ALA A 14 0.56 7.95 1.40
C ALA A 14 1.09 6.50 1.37
N VAL A 15 0.65 5.65 2.30
CA VAL A 15 0.94 4.21 2.29
C VAL A 15 0.38 3.54 1.03
N LEU A 16 -0.89 3.79 0.69
CA LEU A 16 -1.54 3.25 -0.51
C LEU A 16 -0.79 3.69 -1.78
N GLN A 17 -0.50 4.99 -1.91
CA GLN A 17 0.23 5.54 -3.05
C GLN A 17 1.62 4.87 -3.20
N THR A 18 2.28 4.59 -2.08
CA THR A 18 3.57 3.88 -2.07
C THR A 18 3.45 2.42 -2.52
N VAL A 19 2.38 1.70 -2.12
CA VAL A 19 2.11 0.34 -2.63
C VAL A 19 1.88 0.34 -4.14
N ILE A 20 1.12 1.31 -4.66
CA ILE A 20 0.85 1.46 -6.09
C ILE A 20 2.15 1.70 -6.87
N GLU A 21 3.01 2.61 -6.39
CA GLU A 21 4.30 2.90 -7.04
C GLU A 21 5.22 1.68 -7.07
N ILE A 22 5.36 0.95 -5.95
CA ILE A 22 6.21 -0.24 -5.90
C ILE A 22 5.70 -1.32 -6.88
N ASN A 23 4.38 -1.53 -6.95
CA ASN A 23 3.80 -2.44 -7.95
C ASN A 23 4.05 -1.98 -9.39
N LYS A 24 3.90 -0.68 -9.68
CA LYS A 24 4.16 -0.11 -11.02
C LYS A 24 5.63 -0.23 -11.44
N GLU A 25 6.55 -0.32 -10.48
CA GLU A 25 7.97 -0.64 -10.73
C GLU A 25 8.22 -2.14 -10.98
N GLY A 26 7.18 -3.00 -10.99
CA GLY A 26 7.32 -4.45 -11.13
C GLY A 26 7.90 -5.14 -9.89
N LYS A 27 7.91 -4.46 -8.73
CA LYS A 27 8.43 -4.99 -7.47
C LYS A 27 7.29 -5.47 -6.57
N GLN A 28 7.58 -6.48 -5.76
CA GLN A 28 6.66 -6.92 -4.71
C GLN A 28 6.70 -5.91 -3.58
N PRO A 29 5.56 -5.39 -3.07
CA PRO A 29 5.55 -4.47 -1.94
C PRO A 29 5.45 -5.23 -0.62
N TYR A 30 6.59 -5.55 -0.03
CA TYR A 30 6.64 -5.99 1.37
C TYR A 30 6.45 -4.80 2.32
N THR A 31 5.95 -5.05 3.52
CA THR A 31 5.76 -3.99 4.54
C THR A 31 7.04 -3.18 4.77
N TRP A 32 8.20 -3.83 4.88
CA TRP A 32 9.48 -3.14 5.10
C TRP A 32 9.88 -2.23 3.93
N GLN A 33 9.55 -2.59 2.68
CA GLN A 33 9.81 -1.75 1.51
C GLN A 33 8.90 -0.53 1.49
N VAL A 34 7.63 -0.71 1.86
CA VAL A 34 6.68 0.39 1.99
C VAL A 34 7.18 1.38 3.05
N VAL A 35 7.64 0.90 4.20
CA VAL A 35 8.25 1.74 5.25
C VAL A 35 9.49 2.48 4.74
N SER A 36 10.40 1.78 4.07
CA SER A 36 11.62 2.38 3.53
C SER A 36 11.32 3.50 2.52
N ARG A 37 10.35 3.28 1.61
CA ARG A 37 9.92 4.30 0.64
C ARG A 37 9.16 5.46 1.30
N MET A 38 8.34 5.18 2.30
CA MET A 38 7.68 6.21 3.11
C MET A 38 8.71 7.11 3.81
N ALA A 39 9.77 6.52 4.40
CA ALA A 39 10.86 7.27 5.02
C ALA A 39 11.60 8.15 4.00
N ALA A 40 11.88 7.63 2.79
CA ALA A 40 12.49 8.41 1.71
C ALA A 40 11.61 9.59 1.24
N LYS A 41 10.29 9.51 1.42
CA LYS A 41 9.32 10.59 1.18
C LYS A 41 9.15 11.54 2.37
N GLY A 42 9.91 11.37 3.46
CA GLY A 42 9.82 12.18 4.67
C GLY A 42 8.74 11.74 5.67
N HIS A 43 8.06 10.61 5.44
CA HIS A 43 7.09 10.07 6.39
C HIS A 43 7.75 9.10 7.36
N GLN A 44 7.83 9.47 8.63
CA GLN A 44 8.32 8.57 9.68
C GLN A 44 7.20 7.68 10.20
N ILE A 45 7.21 6.41 9.81
CA ILE A 45 6.28 5.38 10.29
C ILE A 45 7.04 4.12 10.68
N THR A 46 6.55 3.38 11.68
CA THR A 46 7.10 2.07 12.05
C THR A 46 6.52 0.98 11.17
N GLU A 47 7.19 -0.18 11.09
CA GLU A 47 6.61 -1.36 10.41
C GLU A 47 5.28 -1.80 11.02
N LYS A 48 5.12 -1.69 12.35
CA LYS A 48 3.86 -1.99 13.02
C LYS A 48 2.73 -1.06 12.56
N GLN A 49 3.01 0.25 12.48
CA GLN A 49 2.03 1.24 12.02
C GLN A 49 1.70 1.04 10.53
N CYS A 50 2.72 0.77 9.71
CA CYS A 50 2.53 0.48 8.29
C CYS A 50 1.68 -0.78 8.08
N ALA A 51 1.96 -1.87 8.79
CA ALA A 51 1.17 -3.09 8.72
C ALA A 51 -0.29 -2.88 9.13
N TYR A 52 -0.53 -2.05 10.16
CA TYR A 52 -1.89 -1.65 10.54
C TYR A 52 -2.58 -0.88 9.42
N ASP A 53 -1.93 0.14 8.86
CA ASP A 53 -2.48 0.98 7.78
C ASP A 53 -2.77 0.14 6.53
N LEU A 54 -1.87 -0.78 6.15
CA LEU A 54 -2.07 -1.74 5.06
C LEU A 54 -3.27 -2.65 5.32
N GLY A 55 -3.47 -3.08 6.57
CA GLY A 55 -4.65 -3.81 6.99
C GLY A 55 -5.94 -3.01 6.79
N VAL A 56 -5.94 -1.70 7.09
CA VAL A 56 -7.08 -0.83 6.81
C VAL A 56 -7.31 -0.70 5.30
N ILE A 57 -6.26 -0.43 4.53
CA ILE A 57 -6.32 -0.23 3.08
C ILE A 57 -6.98 -1.41 2.35
N ILE A 58 -6.61 -2.65 2.66
CA ILE A 58 -7.21 -3.84 2.02
C ILE A 58 -8.70 -4.03 2.35
N ARG A 59 -9.19 -3.41 3.43
CA ARG A 59 -10.61 -3.46 3.82
C ARG A 59 -11.39 -2.25 3.31
N THR A 60 -10.72 -1.24 2.80
CA THR A 60 -11.33 -0.05 2.20
C THR A 60 -11.66 -0.33 0.74
N LYS A 61 -12.94 -0.21 0.37
CA LYS A 61 -13.40 -0.40 -1.01
C LYS A 61 -12.76 0.63 -1.94
N GLY A 62 -12.41 0.21 -3.16
CA GLY A 62 -11.84 1.07 -4.20
C GLY A 62 -10.34 1.38 -4.04
N THR A 63 -9.64 0.67 -3.15
CA THR A 63 -8.17 0.74 -3.08
C THR A 63 -7.51 -0.25 -4.04
N ASP A 64 -8.23 -1.31 -4.42
CA ASP A 64 -7.78 -2.41 -5.29
C ASP A 64 -6.46 -3.05 -4.83
N VAL A 65 -6.20 -3.00 -3.52
CA VAL A 65 -5.08 -3.66 -2.86
C VAL A 65 -5.56 -4.96 -2.23
N PHE A 66 -4.82 -6.03 -2.47
CA PHE A 66 -4.99 -7.33 -1.83
C PHE A 66 -3.67 -7.78 -1.20
N SER A 67 -3.76 -8.78 -0.31
CA SER A 67 -2.58 -9.36 0.29
C SER A 67 -2.40 -10.81 -0.12
N ALA A 68 -1.19 -11.18 -0.51
CA ALA A 68 -0.81 -12.56 -0.77
C ALA A 68 0.29 -12.99 0.20
N LYS A 69 0.31 -14.29 0.53
CA LYS A 69 1.40 -14.92 1.27
C LYS A 69 1.79 -16.19 0.52
N PHE A 70 3.07 -16.31 0.18
CA PHE A 70 3.63 -17.46 -0.51
C PHE A 70 4.50 -18.22 0.47
N ASP A 71 4.02 -19.36 0.97
CA ASP A 71 4.70 -20.23 1.93
C ASP A 71 5.18 -19.49 3.19
N SER A 72 6.46 -19.62 3.54
CA SER A 72 7.12 -18.98 4.67
C SER A 72 7.49 -17.51 4.42
N ASN A 73 7.23 -16.98 3.22
CA ASN A 73 7.63 -15.61 2.89
C ASN A 73 6.79 -14.56 3.65
N PRO A 74 7.34 -13.34 3.83
CA PRO A 74 6.57 -12.21 4.31
C PRO A 74 5.37 -11.93 3.40
N LYS A 75 4.30 -11.37 4.00
CA LYS A 75 3.10 -10.96 3.28
C LYS A 75 3.45 -9.85 2.25
N VAL A 76 2.96 -10.00 1.03
CA VAL A 76 3.07 -9.02 -0.06
C VAL A 76 1.74 -8.29 -0.22
N TRP A 77 1.79 -7.00 -0.51
CA TRP A 77 0.63 -6.15 -0.76
C TRP A 77 0.57 -5.78 -2.24
N ILE A 78 -0.38 -6.35 -2.97
CA ILE A 78 -0.42 -6.24 -4.42
C ILE A 78 -1.57 -5.29 -4.79
N TYR A 79 -1.27 -4.37 -5.69
CA TYR A 79 -2.25 -3.46 -6.30
C TYR A 79 -2.57 -3.96 -7.70
N GLU A 80 -3.84 -4.16 -8.00
CA GLU A 80 -4.32 -4.43 -9.36
C GLU A 80 -5.11 -3.22 -9.85
N GLU A 81 -4.68 -2.64 -10.97
CA GLU A 81 -5.42 -1.54 -11.58
C GLU A 81 -6.80 -2.05 -12.05
N PRO A 82 -7.91 -1.35 -11.73
CA PRO A 82 -9.24 -1.76 -12.14
C PRO A 82 -9.33 -1.92 -13.65
N LYS A 83 -9.78 -3.10 -14.11
CA LYS A 83 -10.09 -3.33 -15.52
C LYS A 83 -11.27 -2.45 -15.93
N GLY A 84 -10.97 -1.29 -16.52
CA GLY A 84 -11.99 -0.30 -16.95
C GLY A 84 -11.59 1.16 -16.75
N ALA A 85 -10.44 1.45 -16.13
CA ALA A 85 -9.88 2.80 -16.09
C ALA A 85 -9.02 3.06 -17.34
N ALA A 86 -9.66 3.28 -18.48
CA ALA A 86 -9.03 3.75 -19.73
C ALA A 86 -9.76 4.99 -20.24
#